data_AF-A0A2W5PSW2-F1
#
_entry.id   AF-A0A2W5PSW2-F1
#
_cell.length_a   1.000
_cell.length_b   1.000
_cell.length_c   1.000
_cell.angle_alpha   90.00
_cell.angle_beta   90.00
_cell.angle_gamma   90.00
#
_symmetry.space_group_name_H-M   'P 1'
#
loop_
_entity.id
_entity.type
_entity.pdbx_description
1 polymer ?
#
loop_
_entity_poly.entity_id
_entity_poly.type
_entity_poly.pdbx_seq_one_letter_code
_entity_poly.pdbx_strand_id
1 'polypeptide(L)'
;MSTAAPSATPWRLPPFVRASAVLHLAALAAVVVAPSLWPWALAAVVLNHVAITAIGLTPRSRWLGENITRLPAAAVARRQVALTIDDGPEPAVTPAVLDLLDAAGHKATFFCIAERVQAHPALAREILARGHSIQNHTARHRHDFSFLGPRGYAAEIERAQQMLEAVTGERPRCFRAPAGLRNPFLAPVL
;
A
#
# COMPACT_ATOMS: atom_id res chain seq x y z
N MET A 1 13.82 22.99 0.41
CA MET A 1 12.77 23.33 -0.57
C MET A 1 11.48 22.69 -0.10
N SER A 2 10.50 23.50 0.29
CA SER A 2 9.22 23.04 0.85
C SER A 2 8.41 22.36 -0.25
N THR A 3 8.35 21.03 -0.23
CA THR A 3 7.35 20.29 -1.02
C THR A 3 6.05 20.35 -0.24
N ALA A 4 5.12 21.19 -0.70
CA ALA A 4 3.75 21.21 -0.21
C ALA A 4 3.24 19.77 -0.06
N ALA A 5 2.64 19.48 1.10
CA ALA A 5 2.00 18.18 1.30
C ALA A 5 0.97 17.97 0.18
N PRO A 6 0.93 16.79 -0.47
CA PRO A 6 -0.09 16.51 -1.45
C PRO A 6 -1.45 16.73 -0.79
N SER A 7 -2.26 17.60 -1.38
CA SER A 7 -3.65 17.81 -0.99
C SER A 7 -4.35 16.46 -0.94
N ALA A 8 -5.00 16.13 0.17
CA ALA A 8 -5.76 14.90 0.31
C ALA A 8 -6.67 14.72 -0.91
N THR A 9 -6.33 13.76 -1.76
CA THR A 9 -7.13 13.46 -2.95
C THR A 9 -8.49 13.00 -2.45
N PRO A 10 -9.61 13.57 -2.92
CA PRO A 10 -10.92 13.12 -2.46
C PRO A 10 -11.03 11.61 -2.70
N TRP A 11 -11.63 10.90 -1.73
CA TRP A 11 -11.96 9.48 -1.80
C TRP A 11 -12.52 9.11 -3.17
N ARG A 12 -11.67 8.63 -4.07
CA ARG A 12 -12.06 8.26 -5.44
C ARG A 12 -11.87 6.78 -5.58
N LEU A 13 -13.00 6.06 -5.56
CA LEU A 13 -13.01 4.65 -5.92
C LEU A 13 -12.35 4.47 -7.30
N PRO A 14 -11.38 3.56 -7.43
CA PRO A 14 -10.73 3.29 -8.70
C PRO A 14 -11.80 3.02 -9.79
N PRO A 15 -11.61 3.49 -11.04
CA PRO A 15 -12.59 3.29 -12.10
C PRO A 15 -13.07 1.84 -12.26
N PHE A 16 -12.15 0.88 -12.12
CA PHE A 16 -12.47 -0.55 -12.15
C PHE A 16 -13.37 -0.99 -10.99
N VAL A 17 -13.13 -0.49 -9.77
CA VAL A 17 -13.99 -0.79 -8.61
C VAL A 17 -15.39 -0.22 -8.79
N ARG A 18 -15.52 0.98 -9.39
CA ARG A 18 -16.82 1.56 -9.75
C ARG A 18 -17.54 0.74 -10.83
N ALA A 19 -16.83 0.31 -11.87
CA ALA A 19 -17.39 -0.55 -12.91
C ALA A 19 -17.88 -1.89 -12.34
N SER A 20 -17.10 -2.50 -11.43
CA SER A 20 -17.51 -3.69 -10.69
C SER A 20 -18.80 -3.44 -9.90
N ALA A 21 -18.92 -2.33 -9.17
CA ALA A 21 -20.14 -2.02 -8.43
C ALA A 21 -21.37 -1.87 -9.36
N VAL A 22 -21.21 -1.18 -10.50
CA VAL A 22 -22.26 -1.06 -11.52
C VAL A 22 -22.65 -2.42 -12.09
N LEU A 23 -21.69 -3.31 -12.37
CA LEU A 23 -21.94 -4.67 -12.85
C LEU A 23 -22.79 -5.47 -11.86
N HIS A 24 -22.52 -5.37 -10.56
CA HIS A 24 -23.31 -6.06 -9.54
C HIS A 24 -24.75 -5.54 -9.47
N LEU A 25 -24.93 -4.21 -9.53
CA LEU A 25 -26.26 -3.60 -9.54
C LEU A 25 -27.05 -3.99 -10.80
N ALA A 26 -26.39 -4.03 -11.95
CA ALA A 26 -27.00 -4.46 -13.21
C ALA A 26 -27.36 -5.95 -13.19
N ALA A 27 -26.48 -6.81 -12.66
CA ALA A 27 -26.76 -8.24 -12.50
C ALA A 27 -27.97 -8.48 -11.58
N LEU A 28 -28.05 -7.76 -10.46
CA LEU A 28 -29.20 -7.82 -9.56
C LEU A 28 -30.49 -7.35 -10.25
N ALA A 29 -30.45 -6.22 -10.94
CA ALA A 29 -31.61 -5.70 -11.67
C ALA A 29 -32.08 -6.66 -12.77
N ALA A 30 -31.15 -7.31 -13.49
CA ALA A 30 -31.47 -8.29 -14.52
C ALA A 30 -32.23 -9.50 -13.94
N VAL A 31 -31.81 -10.01 -12.78
CA VAL A 31 -32.49 -11.13 -12.09
C VAL A 31 -33.89 -10.73 -11.63
N VAL A 32 -34.08 -9.48 -11.18
CA VAL A 32 -35.39 -8.97 -10.74
C VAL A 32 -36.35 -8.78 -11.92
N VAL A 33 -35.87 -8.21 -13.03
CA VAL A 33 -36.71 -7.89 -14.21
C VAL A 33 -36.97 -9.12 -15.08
N ALA A 34 -35.97 -9.99 -15.24
CA ALA A 34 -36.04 -11.19 -16.06
C ALA A 34 -35.35 -12.35 -15.34
N PRO A 35 -36.05 -13.06 -14.46
CA PRO A 35 -35.47 -14.13 -13.64
C PRO A 35 -34.74 -15.22 -14.44
N SER A 36 -35.13 -15.47 -15.68
CA SER A 36 -34.44 -16.40 -16.58
C SER A 36 -32.99 -16.02 -16.90
N LEU A 37 -32.58 -14.77 -16.67
CA LEU A 37 -31.21 -14.29 -16.87
C LEU A 37 -30.27 -14.62 -15.71
N TRP A 38 -30.74 -15.24 -14.62
CA TRP A 38 -29.91 -15.53 -13.45
C TRP A 38 -28.59 -16.28 -13.74
N PRO A 39 -28.50 -17.24 -14.69
CA PRO A 39 -27.23 -17.91 -14.96
C PRO A 39 -26.19 -16.95 -15.53
N TRP A 40 -26.61 -16.03 -16.40
CA TRP A 40 -25.74 -15.03 -17.01
C TRP A 40 -25.33 -13.94 -16.01
N ALA A 41 -26.26 -13.50 -15.16
CA ALA A 41 -25.98 -12.57 -14.07
C ALA A 41 -24.95 -13.15 -13.10
N LEU A 42 -25.12 -14.43 -12.70
CA LEU A 42 -24.18 -15.12 -11.85
C LEU A 42 -22.81 -15.28 -12.52
N ALA A 43 -22.78 -15.71 -13.79
CA ALA A 43 -21.53 -15.85 -14.55
C ALA A 43 -20.77 -14.51 -14.63
N ALA A 44 -21.46 -13.40 -14.89
CA ALA A 44 -20.86 -12.08 -14.93
C ALA A 44 -20.24 -11.66 -13.59
N VAL A 45 -20.95 -11.89 -12.48
CA VAL A 45 -20.44 -11.63 -11.12
C VAL A 45 -19.22 -12.49 -10.81
N VAL A 46 -19.28 -13.80 -11.09
CA VAL A 46 -18.16 -14.73 -10.87
C VAL A 46 -16.93 -14.31 -11.67
N LEU A 47 -17.07 -14.02 -12.97
CA LEU A 47 -15.97 -13.56 -13.83
C LEU A 47 -15.37 -12.25 -13.32
N ASN A 48 -16.20 -11.32 -12.85
CA ASN A 48 -15.73 -10.08 -12.24
C ASN A 48 -14.93 -10.34 -10.95
N HIS A 49 -15.35 -11.28 -10.10
CA HIS A 49 -14.58 -11.67 -8.92
C HIS A 49 -13.26 -12.36 -9.26
N VAL A 50 -13.23 -13.22 -10.28
CA VAL A 50 -11.98 -13.81 -10.80
C VAL A 50 -11.03 -12.70 -11.26
N ALA A 51 -11.54 -11.70 -11.98
CA ALA A 51 -10.74 -10.55 -12.41
C ALA A 51 -10.21 -9.73 -11.21
N ILE A 52 -11.06 -9.40 -10.22
CA ILE A 52 -10.63 -8.70 -9.00
C ILE A 52 -9.50 -9.46 -8.30
N THR A 53 -9.65 -10.78 -8.12
CA THR A 53 -8.64 -11.62 -7.48
C THR A 53 -7.34 -11.63 -8.27
N ALA A 54 -7.38 -11.88 -9.59
CA ALA A 54 -6.18 -11.88 -10.43
C ALA A 54 -5.44 -10.52 -10.39
N ILE A 55 -6.20 -9.43 -10.42
CA ILE A 55 -5.67 -8.07 -10.34
C ILE A 55 -5.05 -7.81 -8.95
N GLY A 56 -5.71 -8.24 -7.87
CA GLY A 56 -5.23 -8.09 -6.49
C GLY A 56 -4.00 -8.93 -6.16
N LEU A 57 -3.84 -10.06 -6.84
CA LEU A 57 -2.65 -10.92 -6.80
C LEU A 57 -1.51 -10.43 -7.69
N THR A 58 -1.71 -9.37 -8.49
CA THR A 58 -0.69 -8.80 -9.37
C THR A 58 -0.09 -7.53 -8.73
N PRO A 59 1.09 -7.58 -8.10
CA PRO A 59 1.59 -6.47 -7.27
C PRO A 59 1.80 -5.16 -8.03
N ARG A 60 2.07 -5.21 -9.34
CA ARG A 60 2.27 -4.04 -10.20
C ARG A 60 0.98 -3.42 -10.75
N SER A 61 -0.17 -4.03 -10.48
CA SER A 61 -1.46 -3.53 -10.96
C SER A 61 -1.75 -2.13 -10.45
N ARG A 62 -2.44 -1.33 -11.29
CA ARG A 62 -2.98 0.00 -10.96
C ARG A 62 -4.51 0.04 -10.98
N TRP A 63 -5.17 -1.11 -11.17
CA TRP A 63 -6.61 -1.19 -11.38
C TRP A 63 -7.40 -1.11 -10.06
N LEU A 64 -6.81 -1.58 -8.94
CA LEU A 64 -7.41 -1.49 -7.61
C LEU A 64 -6.96 -0.26 -6.80
N GLY A 65 -6.30 0.70 -7.45
CA GLY A 65 -5.77 1.89 -6.79
C GLY A 65 -4.43 2.35 -7.37
N GLU A 66 -4.02 3.54 -6.97
CA GLU A 66 -2.72 4.08 -7.35
C GLU A 66 -1.59 3.17 -6.88
N ASN A 67 -0.56 3.05 -7.71
CA ASN A 67 0.60 2.23 -7.41
C ASN A 67 1.83 2.81 -8.12
N ILE A 68 2.81 3.24 -7.33
CA ILE A 68 4.05 3.83 -7.81
C ILE A 68 4.96 2.69 -8.25
N THR A 69 4.95 2.41 -9.55
CA THR A 69 5.82 1.40 -10.20
C THR A 69 6.89 2.01 -11.11
N ARG A 70 6.87 3.34 -11.25
CA ARG A 70 7.86 4.10 -12.03
C ARG A 70 8.12 5.43 -11.34
N LEU A 71 9.37 5.89 -11.43
CA LEU A 71 9.74 7.23 -10.98
C LEU A 71 9.20 8.30 -11.93
N PRO A 72 9.11 9.57 -11.47
CA PRO A 72 8.76 10.69 -12.33
C PRO A 72 9.66 10.78 -13.55
N ALA A 73 9.14 11.28 -14.68
CA ALA A 73 9.87 11.33 -15.96
C ALA A 73 11.24 12.01 -15.85
N ALA A 74 11.36 13.09 -15.05
CA ALA A 74 12.63 13.77 -14.80
C ALA A 74 13.67 12.86 -14.11
N ALA A 75 13.25 12.02 -13.16
CA ALA A 75 14.12 11.07 -12.50
C ALA A 75 14.53 9.92 -13.44
N VAL A 76 13.60 9.45 -14.26
CA VAL A 76 13.88 8.45 -15.31
C VAL A 76 14.87 8.97 -16.34
N ALA A 77 14.73 10.23 -16.79
CA ALA A 77 15.66 10.86 -17.71
C ALA A 77 17.08 10.95 -17.14
N ARG A 78 17.20 11.15 -15.81
CA ARG A 78 18.47 11.10 -15.06
C ARG A 78 18.91 9.68 -14.70
N ARG A 79 18.21 8.64 -15.18
CA ARG A 79 18.49 7.22 -14.90
C ARG A 79 18.55 6.90 -13.41
N GLN A 80 17.75 7.60 -12.61
CA GLN A 80 17.70 7.37 -11.16
C GLN A 80 16.94 6.09 -10.84
N VAL A 81 17.29 5.50 -9.70
CA VAL A 81 16.61 4.35 -9.11
C VAL A 81 16.26 4.71 -7.66
N ALA A 82 15.10 4.25 -7.19
CA ALA A 82 14.73 4.34 -5.77
C ALA A 82 14.96 2.98 -5.11
N LEU A 83 15.86 2.95 -4.14
CA LEU A 83 16.07 1.78 -3.30
C LEU A 83 15.07 1.81 -2.15
N THR A 84 14.33 0.71 -1.99
CA THR A 84 13.35 0.57 -0.92
C THR A 84 13.51 -0.78 -0.24
N ILE A 85 13.42 -0.81 1.09
CA ILE A 85 13.67 -2.00 1.91
C ILE A 85 12.47 -2.19 2.83
N ASP A 86 11.96 -3.41 2.92
CA ASP A 86 10.75 -3.73 3.70
C ASP A 86 11.10 -4.41 5.02
N ASP A 87 10.08 -4.61 5.85
CA ASP A 87 10.06 -5.42 7.07
C ASP A 87 10.90 -4.91 8.26
N GLY A 88 11.77 -3.93 8.08
CA GLY A 88 12.59 -3.40 9.17
C GLY A 88 11.82 -2.63 10.27
N PRO A 89 12.54 -2.12 11.29
CA PRO A 89 13.94 -2.39 11.58
C PRO A 89 14.14 -3.76 12.26
N GLU A 90 15.16 -4.48 11.83
CA GLU A 90 15.66 -5.74 12.39
C GLU A 90 17.06 -5.52 12.97
N PRO A 91 17.27 -5.58 14.31
CA PRO A 91 18.57 -5.31 14.95
C PRO A 91 19.72 -6.15 14.42
N ALA A 92 19.47 -7.39 14.00
CA ALA A 92 20.53 -8.27 13.48
C ALA A 92 21.02 -7.91 12.07
N VAL A 93 20.24 -7.13 11.30
CA VAL A 93 20.48 -6.91 9.86
C VAL A 93 20.56 -5.44 9.49
N THR A 94 19.70 -4.61 10.07
CA THR A 94 19.54 -3.20 9.66
C THR A 94 20.82 -2.40 9.83
N PRO A 95 21.62 -2.52 10.92
CA PRO A 95 22.89 -1.79 11.02
C PRO A 95 23.85 -2.08 9.87
N ALA A 96 24.01 -3.34 9.50
CA ALA A 96 24.87 -3.72 8.37
C ALA A 96 24.37 -3.15 7.03
N VAL A 97 23.04 -3.10 6.84
CA VAL A 97 22.45 -2.46 5.66
C VAL A 97 22.72 -0.96 5.64
N LEU A 98 22.62 -0.28 6.79
CA LEU A 98 22.92 1.15 6.91
C LEU A 98 24.39 1.44 6.60
N ASP A 99 25.32 0.62 7.11
CA ASP A 99 26.75 0.77 6.85
C ASP A 99 27.07 0.58 5.35
N LEU A 100 26.43 -0.37 4.68
CA LEU A 100 26.56 -0.56 3.24
C LEU A 100 26.02 0.63 2.43
N LEU A 101 24.89 1.20 2.86
CA LEU A 101 24.31 2.40 2.23
C LEU A 101 25.21 3.62 2.38
N ASP A 102 25.79 3.81 3.56
CA ASP A 102 26.72 4.92 3.83
C ASP A 102 28.04 4.74 3.07
N ALA A 103 28.61 3.53 3.03
CA ALA A 103 29.80 3.23 2.24
C ALA A 103 29.60 3.50 0.74
N ALA A 104 28.38 3.27 0.24
CA ALA A 104 28.00 3.57 -1.14
C ALA A 104 27.57 5.04 -1.35
N GLY A 105 27.46 5.85 -0.30
CA GLY A 105 26.95 7.23 -0.40
C GLY A 105 25.51 7.30 -0.91
N HIS A 106 24.68 6.30 -0.58
CA HIS A 106 23.31 6.16 -1.08
C HIS A 106 22.28 6.23 0.04
N LYS A 107 21.05 6.65 -0.30
CA LYS A 107 19.92 6.70 0.63
C LYS A 107 18.79 5.81 0.14
N ALA A 108 18.05 5.24 1.09
CA ALA A 108 16.93 4.35 0.83
C ALA A 108 15.67 4.81 1.59
N THR A 109 14.53 4.26 1.18
CA THR A 109 13.26 4.35 1.90
C THR A 109 12.96 2.99 2.54
N PHE A 110 12.81 2.97 3.86
CA PHE A 110 12.47 1.79 4.62
C PHE A 110 10.96 1.75 4.86
N PHE A 111 10.28 0.74 4.36
CA PHE A 111 8.88 0.46 4.70
C PHE A 111 8.88 -0.45 5.93
N CYS A 112 8.69 0.16 7.10
CA CYS A 112 8.84 -0.52 8.37
C CYS A 112 7.52 -1.00 8.95
N ILE A 113 7.57 -2.11 9.66
CA ILE A 113 6.45 -2.62 10.47
C ILE A 113 6.42 -1.78 11.75
N ALA A 114 5.28 -1.17 12.05
CA ALA A 114 5.22 -0.18 13.14
C ALA A 114 5.54 -0.79 14.52
N GLU A 115 5.14 -2.04 14.79
CA GLU A 115 5.50 -2.74 16.03
C GLU A 115 7.03 -2.95 16.17
N ARG A 116 7.75 -3.18 15.07
CA ARG A 116 9.23 -3.27 15.09
C ARG A 116 9.89 -1.92 15.36
N VAL A 117 9.35 -0.85 14.79
CA VAL A 117 9.82 0.52 15.06
C VAL A 117 9.62 0.87 16.54
N GLN A 118 8.47 0.50 17.12
CA GLN A 118 8.21 0.73 18.54
C GLN A 118 9.10 -0.12 19.45
N ALA A 119 9.43 -1.36 19.05
CA ALA A 119 10.35 -2.23 19.78
C ALA A 119 11.81 -1.76 19.70
N HIS A 120 12.20 -1.10 18.60
CA HIS A 120 13.58 -0.66 18.35
C HIS A 120 13.67 0.84 17.98
N PRO A 121 13.23 1.75 18.87
CA PRO A 121 13.11 3.17 18.54
C PRO A 121 14.47 3.85 18.33
N ALA A 122 15.53 3.38 19.00
CA ALA A 122 16.88 3.90 18.78
C ALA A 122 17.37 3.61 17.35
N LEU A 123 17.16 2.39 16.86
CA LEU A 123 17.53 1.98 15.51
C LEU A 123 16.67 2.70 14.45
N ALA A 124 15.38 2.91 14.72
CA ALA A 124 14.54 3.73 13.85
C ALA A 124 15.04 5.19 13.75
N ARG A 125 15.45 5.80 14.87
CA ARG A 125 16.05 7.14 14.85
C ARG A 125 17.40 7.16 14.15
N GLU A 126 18.18 6.10 14.25
CA GLU A 126 19.44 5.96 13.52
C GLU A 126 19.24 5.95 12.00
N ILE A 127 18.24 5.21 11.51
CA ILE A 127 17.84 5.22 10.08
C ILE A 127 17.60 6.67 9.62
N LEU A 128 16.85 7.45 10.40
CA LEU A 128 16.54 8.85 10.08
C LEU A 128 17.76 9.77 10.21
N ALA A 129 18.57 9.60 11.25
CA ALA A 129 19.78 10.40 11.48
C ALA A 129 20.81 10.22 10.36
N ARG A 130 20.87 9.03 9.76
CA ARG A 130 21.67 8.74 8.56
C ARG A 130 21.01 9.24 7.27
N GLY A 131 19.88 9.96 7.32
CA GLY A 131 19.25 10.62 6.18
C GLY A 131 18.40 9.70 5.30
N HIS A 132 17.99 8.53 5.81
CA HIS A 132 17.00 7.69 5.15
C HIS A 132 15.58 8.11 5.55
N SER A 133 14.57 7.51 4.91
CA SER A 133 13.17 7.75 5.26
C SER A 133 12.49 6.46 5.74
N ILE A 134 11.56 6.58 6.69
CA ILE A 134 10.72 5.48 7.17
C ILE A 134 9.28 5.70 6.68
N GLN A 135 8.67 4.64 6.14
CA GLN A 135 7.33 4.63 5.57
C GLN A 135 6.52 3.44 6.11
N ASN A 136 5.21 3.44 5.85
CA ASN A 136 4.28 2.54 6.51
C ASN A 136 4.23 1.16 5.83
N HIS A 137 4.54 0.09 6.57
CA HIS A 137 4.37 -1.30 6.15
C HIS A 137 3.42 -2.08 7.05
N THR A 138 2.31 -1.45 7.42
CA THR A 138 1.31 -1.93 8.40
C THR A 138 1.81 -1.91 9.85
N ALA A 139 0.90 -2.15 10.80
CA ALA A 139 1.28 -2.19 12.21
C ALA A 139 1.91 -3.54 12.55
N ARG A 140 1.33 -4.63 12.03
CA ARG A 140 1.63 -6.01 12.44
C ARG A 140 2.14 -6.93 11.34
N HIS A 141 2.01 -6.56 10.07
CA HIS A 141 2.37 -7.38 8.92
C HIS A 141 1.69 -8.78 8.94
N ARG A 142 0.39 -8.81 9.24
CA ARG A 142 -0.37 -10.08 9.27
C ARG A 142 -0.53 -10.66 7.87
N HIS A 143 -0.43 -12.00 7.77
CA HIS A 143 -0.65 -12.72 6.51
C HIS A 143 -2.07 -12.57 5.94
N ASP A 144 -3.05 -12.25 6.78
CA ASP A 144 -4.44 -12.04 6.38
C ASP A 144 -4.75 -10.58 5.99
N PHE A 145 -3.75 -9.70 5.90
CA PHE A 145 -3.93 -8.28 5.59
C PHE A 145 -4.78 -8.05 4.33
N SER A 146 -4.55 -8.82 3.26
CA SER A 146 -5.28 -8.69 1.99
C SER A 146 -6.76 -9.07 2.07
N PHE A 147 -7.21 -9.71 3.16
CA PHE A 147 -8.60 -10.09 3.39
C PHE A 147 -9.37 -9.08 4.24
N LEU A 148 -8.72 -8.02 4.71
CA LEU A 148 -9.39 -7.01 5.53
C LEU A 148 -10.47 -6.27 4.73
N GLY A 149 -11.55 -5.92 5.42
CA GLY A 149 -12.55 -4.96 4.94
C GLY A 149 -12.12 -3.50 5.20
N PRO A 150 -12.92 -2.50 4.77
CA PRO A 150 -12.58 -1.08 4.88
C PRO A 150 -12.18 -0.63 6.28
N ARG A 151 -12.96 -1.02 7.30
CA ARG A 151 -12.67 -0.67 8.72
C ARG A 151 -11.40 -1.33 9.22
N GLY A 152 -11.12 -2.55 8.78
CA GLY A 152 -9.91 -3.28 9.15
C GLY A 152 -8.65 -2.61 8.59
N TYR A 153 -8.67 -2.24 7.31
CA TYR A 153 -7.57 -1.49 6.72
C TYR A 153 -7.38 -0.12 7.36
N ALA A 154 -8.46 0.66 7.55
CA ALA A 154 -8.38 1.97 8.18
C ALA A 154 -7.77 1.88 9.59
N ALA A 155 -8.21 0.92 10.40
CA ALA A 155 -7.67 0.72 11.74
C ALA A 155 -6.21 0.26 11.74
N GLU A 156 -5.83 -0.65 10.84
CA GLU A 156 -4.46 -1.17 10.75
C GLU A 156 -3.46 -0.11 10.26
N ILE A 157 -3.84 0.63 9.21
CA ILE A 157 -3.00 1.70 8.63
C ILE A 157 -2.90 2.87 9.58
N GLU A 158 -4.01 3.35 10.17
CA GLU A 158 -4.00 4.48 11.11
C GLU A 158 -3.20 4.14 12.37
N ARG A 159 -3.32 2.92 12.90
CA ARG A 159 -2.49 2.47 14.02
C ARG A 159 -1.00 2.54 13.67
N ALA A 160 -0.63 2.07 12.48
CA ALA A 160 0.74 2.16 12.01
C ALA A 160 1.21 3.61 11.84
N GLN A 161 0.36 4.49 11.30
CA GLN A 161 0.67 5.92 11.16
C GLN A 161 1.01 6.53 12.52
N GLN A 162 0.16 6.33 13.54
CA GLN A 162 0.35 6.88 14.88
C GLN A 162 1.61 6.35 15.56
N MET A 163 1.86 5.04 15.48
CA MET A 163 3.04 4.40 16.08
C MET A 163 4.34 4.90 15.43
N LEU A 164 4.36 5.02 14.10
CA LEU A 164 5.52 5.51 13.37
C LEU A 164 5.76 6.99 13.67
N GLU A 165 4.72 7.82 13.64
CA GLU A 165 4.80 9.24 13.95
C GLU A 165 5.31 9.49 15.38
N ALA A 166 4.86 8.70 16.35
CA ALA A 166 5.32 8.81 17.74
C ALA A 166 6.82 8.54 17.94
N VAL A 167 7.43 7.68 17.11
CA VAL A 167 8.86 7.34 17.23
C VAL A 167 9.74 8.21 16.34
N THR A 168 9.26 8.50 15.13
CA THR A 168 10.03 9.18 14.06
C THR A 168 9.83 10.69 14.04
N GLY A 169 8.75 11.20 14.63
CA GLY A 169 8.35 12.61 14.55
C GLY A 169 7.73 13.01 13.21
N GLU A 170 7.66 12.09 12.24
CA GLU A 170 7.07 12.34 10.93
C GLU A 170 6.00 11.30 10.59
N ARG A 171 4.87 11.77 10.07
CA ARG A 171 3.82 10.88 9.58
C ARG A 171 4.20 10.32 8.20
N PRO A 172 4.23 8.98 8.01
CA PRO A 172 4.47 8.36 6.72
C PRO A 172 3.54 8.89 5.61
N ARG A 173 4.13 9.09 4.42
CA ARG A 173 3.45 9.58 3.20
C ARG A 173 3.27 8.49 2.15
N CYS A 174 4.00 7.38 2.31
CA CYS A 174 3.93 6.22 1.44
C CYS A 174 3.52 5.00 2.26
N PHE A 175 2.81 4.11 1.59
CA PHE A 175 2.40 2.82 2.14
C PHE A 175 2.82 1.70 1.20
N ARG A 176 3.21 0.56 1.75
CA ARG A 176 3.43 -0.67 1.00
C ARG A 176 2.64 -1.80 1.63
N ALA A 177 1.83 -2.48 0.82
CA ALA A 177 1.05 -3.62 1.28
C ALA A 177 1.95 -4.85 1.49
N PRO A 178 1.76 -5.63 2.56
CA PRO A 178 2.38 -6.94 2.75
C PRO A 178 2.24 -7.83 1.51
N ALA A 179 3.35 -8.41 1.05
CA ALA A 179 3.44 -9.22 -0.17
C ALA A 179 2.93 -8.53 -1.47
N GLY A 180 2.66 -7.22 -1.44
CA GLY A 180 2.07 -6.47 -2.56
C GLY A 180 0.60 -6.81 -2.85
N LEU A 181 -0.06 -7.63 -2.02
CA LEU A 181 -1.43 -8.10 -2.22
C LEU A 181 -2.44 -7.05 -1.77
N ARG A 182 -3.48 -6.85 -2.57
CA ARG A 182 -4.46 -5.78 -2.36
C ARG A 182 -5.86 -6.24 -2.74
N ASN A 183 -6.87 -5.61 -2.15
CA ASN A 183 -8.27 -5.78 -2.52
C ASN A 183 -8.93 -4.39 -2.76
N PRO A 184 -10.17 -4.33 -3.29
CA PRO A 184 -10.85 -3.08 -3.61
C PRO A 184 -11.01 -2.06 -2.46
N PHE A 185 -10.90 -2.50 -1.21
CA PHE A 185 -11.12 -1.69 -0.02
C PHE A 185 -9.86 -0.99 0.51
N LEU A 186 -8.67 -1.33 0.00
CA LEU A 186 -7.42 -0.75 0.48
C LEU A 186 -7.24 0.69 -0.02
N ALA A 187 -7.33 0.92 -1.34
CA ALA A 187 -7.02 2.22 -1.92
C ALA A 187 -7.83 3.40 -1.36
N PRO A 188 -9.12 3.25 -1.00
CA PRO A 188 -9.86 4.33 -0.37
C PRO A 188 -9.34 4.75 1.01
N VAL A 189 -8.59 3.91 1.73
CA VAL A 189 -8.11 4.24 3.09
C VAL A 189 -6.66 4.72 3.13
N LEU A 190 -6.01 4.86 1.98
CA LEU A 190 -4.65 5.39 1.82
C LEU A 190 -4.71 6.90 1.56
#